data_AF-A0A8T4MRL9-F1
#
_entry.id   AF-A0A8T4MRL9-F1
#
_cell.length_a   1.000
_cell.length_b   1.000
_cell.length_c   1.000
_cell.angle_alpha   90.00
_cell.angle_beta   90.00
_cell.angle_gamma   90.00
#
_symmetry.space_group_name_H-M   'P 1'
#
loop_
_entity.id
_entity.type
_entity.pdbx_description
1 polymer ?
#
loop_
_entity_poly.entity_id
_entity_poly.type
_entity_poly.pdbx_seq_one_letter_code
_entity_poly.pdbx_strand_id
1 'polypeptide(L)'
;ESYQARQRTNPETGQPFTSKGEYESYQARQRTNPETGQPFTSLTELKDYQARKARRRKVNRKLEELVSVSLNVLNKDLSWLAKEIGVSRQMTSLYSQGKSIPKPEILSKLFVALDTPFKTLDDLVNEDL
;
A
#
# COMPACT_ATOMS: atom_id res chain seq x y z
N GLU A 1 -10.97 21.24 21.95
CA GLU A 1 -12.27 20.66 22.33
C GLU A 1 -12.09 19.18 22.72
N SER A 2 -12.19 18.82 24.00
CA SER A 2 -11.95 17.44 24.50
C SER A 2 -13.06 16.90 25.42
N TYR A 3 -14.28 17.43 25.30
CA TYR A 3 -15.34 17.19 26.28
C TYR A 3 -16.02 15.81 26.22
N GLN A 4 -15.83 15.03 25.14
CA GLN A 4 -16.49 13.71 25.01
C GLN A 4 -15.67 12.50 25.46
N ALA A 5 -14.33 12.61 25.58
CA ALA A 5 -13.50 11.47 26.02
C ALA A 5 -13.70 11.16 27.51
N ARG A 6 -13.87 12.21 28.34
CA ARG A 6 -14.06 12.09 29.80
C ARG A 6 -15.41 11.50 30.22
N GLN A 7 -16.34 11.32 29.28
CA GLN A 7 -17.66 10.72 29.52
C GLN A 7 -17.68 9.21 29.27
N ARG A 8 -16.60 8.64 28.71
CA ARG A 8 -16.52 7.21 28.39
C ARG A 8 -15.65 6.50 29.42
N THR A 9 -16.19 5.44 30.02
CA THR A 9 -15.43 4.53 30.87
C THR A 9 -14.52 3.68 29.99
N ASN A 10 -13.23 3.62 30.33
CA ASN A 10 -12.28 2.69 29.78
C ASN A 10 -12.62 1.27 30.27
N PRO A 11 -13.02 0.35 29.38
CA PRO A 11 -13.40 -1.01 29.79
C PRO A 11 -12.24 -1.81 30.39
N GLU A 12 -11.00 -1.44 30.10
CA GLU A 12 -9.80 -2.13 30.62
C GLU A 12 -9.51 -1.75 32.07
N THR A 13 -9.90 -0.56 32.52
CA THR A 13 -9.57 -0.04 33.87
C THR A 13 -10.80 0.25 34.73
N GLY A 14 -11.99 0.33 34.15
CA GLY A 14 -13.21 0.75 34.82
C GLY A 14 -13.28 2.25 35.16
N GLN A 15 -12.29 3.04 34.74
CA GLN A 15 -12.21 4.49 34.99
C GLN A 15 -12.49 5.29 33.72
N PRO A 16 -12.95 6.55 33.80
CA PRO A 16 -13.08 7.41 32.62
C PRO A 16 -11.73 7.62 31.91
N PHE A 17 -11.75 7.72 30.58
CA PHE A 17 -10.54 8.11 29.84
C PHE A 17 -10.06 9.49 30.27
N THR A 18 -8.76 9.60 30.56
CA THR A 18 -8.12 10.83 31.01
C THR A 18 -7.82 11.80 29.87
N SER A 19 -7.70 11.28 28.64
CA SER A 19 -7.37 12.06 27.45
C SER A 19 -7.91 11.45 26.15
N LYS A 20 -7.95 12.27 25.10
CA LYS A 20 -8.26 11.80 23.73
C LYS A 20 -7.23 10.77 23.24
N GLY A 21 -5.94 10.97 23.55
CA GLY A 21 -4.87 10.06 23.14
C GLY A 21 -4.99 8.67 23.79
N GLU A 22 -5.39 8.62 25.07
CA GLU A 22 -5.68 7.35 25.75
C GLU A 22 -6.86 6.63 25.08
N TYR A 23 -7.95 7.34 24.82
CA TYR A 23 -9.12 6.80 24.12
C TYR A 23 -8.79 6.28 22.72
N GLU A 24 -8.03 7.04 21.92
CA GLU A 24 -7.59 6.62 20.58
C GLU A 24 -6.66 5.39 20.64
N SER A 25 -5.81 5.30 21.67
CA SER A 25 -4.93 4.14 21.89
C SER A 25 -5.72 2.90 22.27
N TYR A 26 -6.75 3.05 23.10
CA TYR A 26 -7.71 1.99 23.36
C TYR A 26 -8.42 1.55 22.07
N GLN A 27 -8.97 2.48 21.28
CA GLN A 27 -9.64 2.16 20.02
C GLN A 27 -8.71 1.44 19.02
N ALA A 28 -7.43 1.80 18.99
CA ALA A 28 -6.45 1.12 18.15
C ALA A 28 -6.31 -0.36 18.54
N ARG A 29 -6.25 -0.66 19.85
CA ARG A 29 -6.20 -2.02 20.41
C ARG A 29 -7.45 -2.85 20.17
N GLN A 30 -8.56 -2.25 19.75
CA GLN A 30 -9.78 -2.97 19.35
C GLN A 30 -9.78 -3.35 17.86
N ARG A 31 -8.78 -2.94 17.08
CA ARG A 31 -8.69 -3.25 15.65
C ARG A 31 -7.68 -4.36 15.42
N THR A 32 -8.06 -5.36 14.63
CA THR A 32 -7.14 -6.41 14.17
C THR A 32 -6.18 -5.85 13.13
N ASN A 33 -4.88 -6.07 13.34
CA ASN A 33 -3.82 -5.87 12.37
C ASN A 33 -3.91 -6.97 11.30
N PRO A 34 -4.18 -6.63 10.03
CA PRO A 34 -4.29 -7.63 8.96
C PRO A 34 -2.98 -8.36 8.65
N GLU A 35 -1.83 -7.82 9.06
CA GLU A 35 -0.50 -8.40 8.82
C GLU A 35 -0.19 -9.53 9.80
N THR A 36 -0.72 -9.46 11.04
CA THR A 36 -0.43 -10.42 12.11
C THR A 36 -1.64 -11.23 12.55
N GLY A 37 -2.85 -10.80 12.21
CA GLY A 37 -4.09 -11.38 12.72
C GLY A 37 -4.40 -11.06 14.18
N GLN A 38 -3.54 -10.29 14.85
CA GLN A 38 -3.70 -9.86 16.25
C GLN A 38 -4.14 -8.40 16.33
N PRO A 39 -4.71 -7.93 17.45
CA PRO A 39 -4.99 -6.51 17.62
C PRO A 39 -3.74 -5.64 17.57
N PHE A 40 -3.85 -4.40 17.10
CA PHE A 40 -2.74 -3.44 17.20
C PHE A 40 -2.37 -3.21 18.67
N THR A 41 -1.09 -3.02 18.96
CA THR A 41 -0.59 -2.78 20.32
C THR A 41 -0.70 -1.32 20.75
N SER A 42 -0.72 -0.39 19.78
CA SER A 42 -0.75 1.05 20.04
C SER A 42 -1.37 1.86 18.89
N LEU A 43 -1.72 3.12 19.17
CA LEU A 43 -2.14 4.07 18.15
C LEU A 43 -1.04 4.34 17.11
N THR A 44 0.22 4.39 17.54
CA THR A 44 1.38 4.59 16.66
C THR A 44 1.48 3.46 15.64
N GLU A 45 1.40 2.21 16.10
CA GLU A 45 1.44 1.03 15.21
C GLU A 45 0.31 1.07 14.17
N LEU A 46 -0.91 1.41 14.59
CA LEU A 46 -2.05 1.56 13.68
C LEU A 46 -1.80 2.66 12.64
N LYS A 47 -1.28 3.82 13.05
CA LYS A 47 -0.97 4.94 12.15
C LYS A 47 0.14 4.56 11.16
N ASP A 48 1.18 3.89 11.62
CA ASP A 48 2.27 3.44 10.77
C ASP A 48 1.77 2.42 9.73
N TYR A 49 0.93 1.46 10.15
CA TYR A 49 0.27 0.54 9.23
C TYR A 49 -0.56 1.28 8.17
N GLN A 50 -1.37 2.28 8.59
CA GLN A 50 -2.18 3.08 7.66
C GLN A 50 -1.32 3.86 6.68
N ALA A 51 -0.21 4.45 7.13
CA ALA A 51 0.73 5.17 6.29
C ALA A 51 1.39 4.24 5.26
N ARG A 52 1.87 3.06 5.69
CA ARG A 52 2.41 2.03 4.79
C ARG A 52 1.38 1.58 3.76
N LYS A 53 0.12 1.36 4.19
CA LYS A 53 -0.99 0.98 3.32
C LYS A 53 -1.33 2.06 2.30
N ALA A 54 -1.35 3.33 2.71
CA ALA A 54 -1.59 4.46 1.82
C ALA A 54 -0.46 4.60 0.78
N ARG A 55 0.81 4.50 1.21
CA ARG A 55 1.97 4.51 0.29
C ARG A 55 1.88 3.37 -0.73
N ARG A 56 1.59 2.14 -0.29
CA ARG A 56 1.40 0.99 -1.20
C ARG A 56 0.29 1.24 -2.21
N ARG A 57 -0.86 1.79 -1.80
CA ARG A 57 -1.94 2.13 -2.72
C ARG A 57 -1.52 3.14 -3.80
N LYS A 58 -0.73 4.15 -3.42
CA LYS A 58 -0.20 5.15 -4.37
C LYS A 58 0.73 4.49 -5.38
N VAL A 59 1.70 3.71 -4.91
CA VAL A 59 2.63 2.93 -5.75
C VAL A 59 1.88 2.02 -6.71
N ASN A 60 0.93 1.23 -6.20
CA ASN A 60 0.20 0.26 -6.98
C ASN A 60 -0.62 0.91 -8.09
N ARG A 61 -1.26 2.06 -7.83
CA ARG A 61 -2.00 2.82 -8.84
C ARG A 61 -1.09 3.32 -9.95
N LYS A 62 0.06 3.91 -9.59
CA LYS A 62 1.02 4.41 -10.59
C LYS A 62 1.62 3.28 -11.42
N LEU A 63 1.84 2.11 -10.82
CA LEU A 63 2.29 0.93 -11.56
C LEU A 63 1.23 0.40 -12.53
N GLU A 64 -0.03 0.33 -12.10
CA GLU A 64 -1.17 -0.04 -12.96
C GLU A 64 -1.31 0.92 -14.15
N GLU A 65 -1.25 2.23 -13.89
CA GLU A 65 -1.31 3.28 -14.90
C GLU A 65 -0.16 3.17 -15.90
N LEU A 66 1.08 3.08 -15.41
CA LEU A 66 2.27 2.88 -16.23
C LEU A 66 2.12 1.68 -17.17
N VAL A 67 1.82 0.50 -16.62
CA VAL A 67 1.71 -0.72 -17.41
C VAL A 67 0.61 -0.59 -18.46
N SER A 68 -0.54 -0.01 -18.10
CA SER A 68 -1.67 0.14 -19.02
C SER A 68 -1.36 1.12 -20.15
N VAL A 69 -0.83 2.30 -19.82
CA VAL A 69 -0.48 3.35 -20.78
C VAL A 69 0.62 2.86 -21.72
N SER A 70 1.73 2.34 -21.17
CA SER A 70 2.85 1.86 -21.98
C SER A 70 2.46 0.70 -22.91
N LEU A 71 1.65 -0.26 -22.45
CA LEU A 71 1.20 -1.35 -23.33
C LEU A 71 0.32 -0.86 -24.48
N ASN A 72 -0.55 0.13 -24.22
CA ASN A 72 -1.34 0.75 -25.27
C ASN A 72 -0.47 1.50 -26.29
N VAL A 73 0.50 2.30 -25.82
CA VAL A 73 1.43 3.05 -26.69
C VAL A 73 2.28 2.10 -27.53
N LEU A 74 2.77 1.02 -26.95
CA LEU A 74 3.59 0.02 -27.65
C LEU A 74 2.76 -0.92 -28.54
N ASN A 75 1.43 -0.86 -28.45
CA ASN A 75 0.50 -1.81 -29.07
C ASN A 75 0.85 -3.28 -28.73
N LYS A 76 1.04 -3.55 -27.44
CA LYS A 76 1.41 -4.86 -26.89
C LYS A 76 0.40 -5.34 -25.85
N ASP A 77 0.45 -6.63 -25.53
CA ASP A 77 -0.40 -7.24 -24.52
C ASP A 77 0.39 -7.73 -23.29
N LEU A 78 -0.33 -8.17 -22.25
CA LEU A 78 0.29 -8.73 -21.04
C LEU A 78 1.09 -10.01 -21.30
N SER A 79 0.78 -10.74 -22.37
CA SER A 79 1.48 -11.97 -22.74
C SER A 79 2.89 -11.66 -23.25
N TRP A 80 3.03 -10.59 -24.04
CA TRP A 80 4.31 -10.06 -24.46
C TRP A 80 5.12 -9.58 -23.26
N LEU A 81 4.55 -8.72 -22.40
CA LEU A 81 5.27 -8.20 -21.24
C LEU A 81 5.76 -9.30 -20.30
N ALA A 82 4.93 -10.33 -20.08
CA ALA A 82 5.30 -11.50 -19.27
C ALA A 82 6.57 -12.19 -19.79
N LYS A 83 6.71 -12.34 -21.11
CA LYS A 83 7.90 -12.92 -21.74
C LYS A 83 9.13 -12.04 -21.53
N GLU A 84 9.00 -10.73 -21.74
CA GLU A 84 10.11 -9.78 -21.60
C GLU A 84 10.67 -9.73 -20.18
N ILE A 85 9.79 -9.70 -19.17
CA ILE A 85 10.23 -9.61 -17.78
C ILE A 85 10.52 -10.98 -17.15
N GLY A 86 10.26 -12.08 -17.87
CA GLY A 86 10.54 -13.44 -17.46
C GLY A 86 9.66 -13.94 -16.30
N VAL A 87 8.37 -13.59 -16.31
CA VAL A 87 7.39 -14.05 -15.29
C VAL A 87 6.14 -14.62 -15.95
N SER A 88 5.27 -15.27 -15.15
CA SER A 88 4.00 -15.79 -15.67
C SER A 88 3.01 -14.66 -16.00
N ARG A 89 2.12 -14.90 -16.98
CA ARG A 89 1.06 -13.95 -17.34
C ARG A 89 0.18 -13.60 -16.13
N GLN A 90 -0.06 -14.56 -15.22
CA GLN A 90 -0.80 -14.32 -13.99
C GLN A 90 -0.07 -13.29 -13.10
N MET A 91 1.24 -13.41 -12.92
CA MET A 91 2.02 -12.43 -12.17
C MET A 91 2.01 -11.05 -12.82
N THR A 92 2.17 -10.98 -14.15
CA THR A 92 2.07 -9.72 -14.90
C THR A 92 0.70 -9.07 -14.71
N SER A 93 -0.37 -9.85 -14.71
CA SER A 93 -1.72 -9.36 -14.44
C SER A 93 -1.88 -8.82 -13.00
N LEU A 94 -1.18 -9.38 -12.01
CA LEU A 94 -1.21 -8.85 -10.65
C LEU A 94 -0.48 -7.50 -10.56
N TYR A 95 0.59 -7.32 -11.33
CA TYR A 95 1.30 -6.04 -11.42
C TYR A 95 0.45 -4.98 -12.12
N SER A 96 -0.16 -5.33 -13.25
CA SER A 96 -1.03 -4.40 -14.00
C SER A 96 -2.29 -4.01 -13.25
N GLN A 97 -2.76 -4.83 -12.30
CA GLN A 97 -3.90 -4.51 -11.43
C GLN A 97 -3.49 -3.84 -10.11
N GLY A 98 -2.21 -3.51 -9.92
CA GLY A 98 -1.73 -2.95 -8.66
C GLY A 98 -1.99 -3.85 -7.45
N LYS A 99 -2.05 -5.18 -7.63
CA LYS A 99 -2.26 -6.16 -6.55
C LYS A 99 -0.96 -6.70 -5.98
N SER A 100 0.12 -6.57 -6.74
CA SER A 100 1.45 -7.02 -6.34
C SER A 100 2.50 -6.02 -6.80
N ILE A 101 3.60 -5.93 -6.05
CA ILE A 101 4.76 -5.12 -6.39
C ILE A 101 5.85 -6.07 -6.89
N PRO A 102 6.41 -5.85 -8.10
CA PRO A 102 7.51 -6.66 -8.61
C PRO A 102 8.74 -6.61 -7.70
N LYS A 103 9.49 -7.71 -7.61
CA LYS A 103 10.82 -7.71 -6.98
C LYS A 103 11.76 -6.78 -7.75
N PRO A 104 12.82 -6.22 -7.13
CA PRO A 104 13.72 -5.27 -7.79
C PRO A 104 14.22 -5.72 -9.17
N GLU A 105 14.66 -6.98 -9.29
CA GLU A 105 15.14 -7.55 -10.57
C GLU A 105 14.05 -7.54 -11.67
N ILE A 106 12.82 -7.90 -11.31
CA ILE A 106 11.68 -7.91 -12.24
C ILE A 106 11.23 -6.48 -12.55
N LEU A 107 11.29 -5.59 -11.56
CA LEU A 107 10.94 -4.18 -11.72
C LEU A 107 11.88 -3.51 -12.72
N SER A 108 13.19 -3.74 -12.63
CA SER A 108 14.16 -3.21 -13.59
C SER A 108 13.87 -3.71 -15.01
N LYS A 109 13.59 -5.01 -15.18
CA LYS A 109 13.19 -5.56 -16.48
C LYS A 109 11.89 -4.95 -16.99
N LEU A 110 10.92 -4.70 -16.11
CA LEU A 110 9.64 -4.08 -16.45
C LEU A 110 9.85 -2.66 -16.98
N PHE A 111 10.64 -1.83 -16.30
CA PHE A 111 10.89 -0.47 -16.76
C PHE A 111 11.64 -0.43 -18.11
N VAL A 112 12.60 -1.35 -18.31
CA VAL A 112 13.29 -1.50 -19.60
C VAL A 112 12.32 -1.97 -20.70
N ALA A 113 11.50 -2.97 -20.43
CA ALA A 113 10.55 -3.50 -21.41
C ALA A 113 9.51 -2.46 -21.82
N LEU A 114 9.06 -1.62 -20.88
CA LEU A 114 8.10 -0.55 -21.15
C LEU A 114 8.73 0.72 -21.75
N ASP A 115 10.04 0.71 -22.02
CA ASP A 115 10.81 1.84 -22.54
C ASP A 115 10.68 3.11 -21.69
N THR A 116 10.82 2.96 -20.37
CA THR A 116 10.65 4.05 -19.40
C THR A 116 11.96 4.42 -18.72
N PRO A 117 12.17 5.70 -18.35
CA PRO A 117 13.40 6.15 -17.70
C PRO A 117 13.46 5.80 -16.20
N PHE A 118 12.40 5.21 -15.64
CA PHE A 118 12.30 4.91 -14.20
C PHE A 118 13.29 3.82 -13.79
N LYS A 119 13.87 3.98 -12.58
CA LYS A 119 14.77 2.99 -11.98
C LYS A 119 14.18 2.41 -10.70
N THR A 120 13.37 3.20 -10.00
CA THR A 120 12.75 2.84 -8.73
C THR A 120 11.24 3.11 -8.72
N LEU A 121 10.53 2.52 -7.74
CA LEU A 121 9.13 2.85 -7.51
C LEU A 121 8.94 4.28 -7.00
N ASP A 122 9.96 4.87 -6.36
CA ASP A 122 9.89 6.25 -5.90
C ASP A 122 9.98 7.23 -7.07
N ASP A 123 10.79 6.93 -8.10
CA ASP A 123 10.81 7.70 -9.36
C ASP A 123 9.40 7.73 -9.98
N LEU A 124 8.79 6.55 -10.10
CA LEU A 124 7.45 6.36 -10.65
C LEU A 124 6.35 7.11 -9.87
N VAL A 125 6.46 7.16 -8.54
CA VAL A 125 5.43 7.79 -7.68
C VAL A 125 5.51 9.32 -7.68
N ASN A 126 6.65 9.87 -8.07
CA ASN A 126 6.90 11.30 -8.12
C ASN A 126 6.69 11.91 -9.51
N GLU A 127 6.46 11.09 -10.54
CA GLU A 127 6.22 11.53 -11.92
C GLU A 127 4.71 11.69 -12.21
N ASP A 128 4.39 12.66 -13.05
CA ASP A 128 3.08 12.78 -13.71
C ASP A 128 3.12 12.01 -15.03
N LEU A 129 2.33 10.93 -15.11
CA LEU A 129 2.23 10.02 -16.26
C LEU A 129 1.12 10.45 -17.21
#